data_AF-A0A959YG02-F1
#
_entry.id   AF-A0A959YG02-F1
#
_cell.length_a   1.000
_cell.length_b   1.000
_cell.length_c   1.000
_cell.angle_alpha   90.00
_cell.angle_beta   90.00
_cell.angle_gamma   90.00
#
_symmetry.space_group_name_H-M   'P 1'
#
loop_
_entity.id
_entity.type
_entity.pdbx_description
1 polymer ?
#
loop_
_entity_poly.entity_id
_entity_poly.type
_entity_poly.pdbx_seq_one_letter_code
_entity_poly.pdbx_strand_id
1 'polypeptide(L)'
;GLIPLVVATGAGAIGNRTIGSSALGGMLIGTVIGVLVIPGLYFVFANLIKGRTLISDEHDEPVSEEFIRKGEEGSATRETISKLNARVRELLKRKNDR
;
A
#
# COMPACT_ATOMS: atom_id res chain seq x y z
N GLY A 1 3.43 28.07 -19.25
CA GLY A 1 3.91 29.31 -18.61
C GLY A 1 5.12 29.94 -19.30
N LEU A 2 6.09 29.16 -19.80
CA LEU A 2 7.38 29.69 -20.27
C LEU A 2 7.41 30.14 -21.73
N ILE A 3 6.43 29.73 -22.55
CA ILE A 3 6.37 30.07 -23.99
C ILE A 3 6.50 31.58 -24.24
N PRO A 4 5.78 32.48 -23.53
CA PRO A 4 5.90 33.92 -23.75
C PRO A 4 7.33 34.46 -23.52
N LEU A 5 8.09 33.88 -22.59
CA LEU A 5 9.48 34.29 -22.33
C LEU A 5 10.39 33.86 -23.49
N VAL A 6 10.17 32.67 -24.06
CA VAL A 6 10.93 32.11 -25.18
C VAL A 6 10.70 32.90 -26.48
N VAL A 7 9.49 33.45 -26.67
CA VAL A 7 9.16 34.28 -27.84
C VAL A 7 9.24 35.79 -27.57
N ALA A 8 9.57 36.23 -26.36
CA ALA A 8 9.57 37.64 -25.96
C ALA A 8 10.39 38.53 -26.92
N THR A 9 9.85 39.70 -27.25
CA THR A 9 10.50 40.73 -28.09
C THR A 9 10.46 42.07 -27.39
N GLY A 10 11.44 42.95 -27.65
CA GLY A 10 11.55 44.26 -27.02
C GLY A 10 12.68 44.36 -25.98
N ALA A 11 12.59 45.33 -25.08
CA ALA A 11 13.62 45.54 -24.06
C ALA A 11 13.76 44.31 -23.14
N GLY A 12 15.01 43.87 -22.90
CA GLY A 12 15.27 42.68 -22.09
C GLY A 12 14.89 41.34 -22.76
N ALA A 13 14.51 41.33 -24.04
CA ALA A 13 14.13 40.11 -24.75
C ALA A 13 15.22 39.03 -24.73
N ILE A 14 16.50 39.41 -24.85
CA ILE A 14 17.61 38.46 -24.80
C ILE A 14 17.65 37.73 -23.44
N GLY A 15 17.47 38.45 -22.33
CA GLY A 15 17.42 37.88 -20.99
C GLY A 15 16.20 36.96 -20.81
N ASN A 16 15.03 37.44 -21.21
CA ASN A 16 13.78 36.67 -21.11
C ASN A 16 13.83 35.38 -21.94
N ARG A 17 14.34 35.44 -23.17
CA ARG A 17 14.51 34.27 -24.03
C ARG A 17 15.52 33.29 -23.46
N THR A 18 16.64 33.78 -22.91
CA THR A 18 17.69 32.92 -22.33
C THR A 18 17.17 32.15 -21.12
N ILE A 19 16.49 32.84 -20.19
CA ILE A 19 15.90 32.23 -18.99
C ILE A 19 14.76 31.28 -19.39
N GLY A 20 13.85 31.75 -20.26
CA GLY A 20 12.71 30.97 -20.74
C GLY A 20 13.13 29.70 -21.47
N SER A 21 14.13 29.78 -22.35
CA SER A 21 14.60 28.65 -23.15
C SER A 21 15.36 27.63 -22.30
N SER A 22 16.22 28.11 -21.39
CA SER A 22 16.93 27.24 -20.44
C SER A 22 15.96 26.48 -19.53
N ALA A 23 14.97 27.18 -18.98
CA ALA A 23 13.96 26.57 -18.12
C ALA A 23 13.03 25.61 -18.88
N LEU A 24 12.57 25.99 -20.08
CA LEU A 24 11.72 25.15 -20.92
C LEU A 24 12.45 23.87 -21.33
N GLY A 25 13.70 24.00 -21.79
CA GLY A 25 14.53 22.86 -22.17
C GLY A 25 14.82 21.92 -21.00
N GLY A 26 15.20 22.48 -19.85
CA GLY A 26 15.44 21.72 -18.63
C GLY A 26 14.19 20.99 -18.13
N MET A 27 13.02 21.60 -18.24
CA MET A 27 11.75 20.96 -17.88
C MET A 27 11.39 19.83 -18.86
N LEU A 28 11.50 20.05 -20.17
CA LEU A 28 11.22 19.01 -21.17
C LEU A 28 12.15 17.80 -21.02
N ILE A 29 13.46 18.04 -21.00
CA ILE A 29 14.46 16.98 -20.86
C ILE A 29 14.33 16.32 -19.48
N GLY A 30 14.19 17.12 -18.42
CA GLY A 30 14.05 16.64 -17.06
C GLY A 30 12.80 15.79 -16.86
N THR A 31 11.68 16.12 -17.50
CA THR A 31 10.47 15.28 -17.46
C THR A 31 10.64 14.00 -18.27
N VAL A 32 11.19 14.06 -19.49
CA VAL A 32 11.42 12.85 -20.30
C VAL A 32 12.34 11.87 -19.57
N ILE A 33 13.47 12.36 -19.05
CA ILE A 33 14.40 11.54 -18.27
C ILE A 33 13.74 11.12 -16.95
N GLY A 34 13.10 12.04 -16.24
CA GLY A 34 12.46 11.79 -14.95
C GLY A 34 11.39 10.71 -15.00
N VAL A 35 10.54 10.70 -16.03
CA VAL A 35 9.52 9.66 -16.23
C VAL A 35 10.14 8.26 -16.37
N LEU A 36 11.35 8.14 -16.91
CA LEU A 36 12.06 6.86 -17.03
C LEU A 36 12.84 6.52 -15.75
N VAL A 37 13.50 7.52 -15.15
CA VAL A 37 14.38 7.34 -13.99
C VAL A 37 13.59 7.09 -12.70
N ILE A 38 12.47 7.79 -12.48
CA ILE A 38 11.69 7.69 -11.24
C ILE A 38 11.17 6.25 -11.01
N PRO A 39 10.53 5.57 -11.99
CA PRO A 39 10.11 4.18 -11.83
C PRO A 39 11.28 3.21 -11.63
N GLY A 40 12.40 3.44 -12.33
CA GLY A 40 13.60 2.62 -12.17
C GLY A 40 14.18 2.74 -10.76
N LEU A 41 14.27 3.96 -10.25
CA LEU A 41 14.75 4.24 -8.90
C LEU A 41 13.81 3.66 -7.83
N TYR A 42 12.48 3.79 -8.03
CA TYR A 42 11.48 3.14 -7.19
C TYR A 42 11.70 1.63 -7.13
N PHE A 43 11.89 0.97 -8.26
CA PHE A 43 12.11 -0.47 -8.31
C PHE A 43 13.40 -0.87 -7.57
N VAL A 44 14.49 -0.12 -7.74
CA VAL A 44 15.75 -0.39 -7.03
C VAL A 44 15.57 -0.30 -5.52
N PHE A 45 14.95 0.78 -5.02
CA PHE A 45 14.74 0.94 -3.58
C PHE A 45 13.70 -0.03 -3.03
N ALA A 46 12.61 -0.28 -3.75
CA ALA A 46 11.61 -1.27 -3.36
C ALA A 46 12.25 -2.65 -3.21
N ASN A 47 13.12 -3.08 -4.15
CA ASN A 47 13.84 -4.35 -4.02
C ASN A 47 14.92 -4.35 -2.94
N LEU A 48 15.58 -3.23 -2.70
CA LEU A 48 16.57 -3.12 -1.62
C LEU A 48 15.92 -3.24 -0.23
N ILE A 49 14.70 -2.72 -0.09
CA ILE A 49 13.91 -2.76 1.13
C ILE A 49 13.12 -4.07 1.24
N LYS A 50 12.80 -4.73 0.11
CA LYS A 50 12.10 -6.02 0.07
C LYS A 50 12.84 -7.06 0.92
N GLY A 51 12.23 -7.47 2.04
CA GLY A 51 12.82 -8.40 3.01
C GLY A 51 13.49 -7.73 4.22
N ARG A 52 13.61 -6.40 4.24
CA ARG A 52 13.86 -5.62 5.46
C ARG A 52 12.53 -5.02 5.91
N THR A 53 11.98 -5.51 7.02
CA THR A 53 10.82 -4.91 7.69
C THR A 53 11.23 -3.54 8.24
N LEU A 54 11.26 -2.51 7.38
CA LEU A 54 11.53 -1.13 7.79
C LEU A 54 10.29 -0.47 8.42
N ILE A 55 9.11 -1.07 8.23
CA ILE A 55 7.85 -0.72 8.87
C ILE A 55 7.43 -1.94 9.69
N SER A 56 7.64 -1.89 11.01
CA SER A 56 7.33 -3.00 11.92
C SER A 56 5.83 -3.13 12.24
N ASP A 57 5.02 -2.13 11.89
CA ASP A 57 3.57 -2.06 12.16
C ASP A 57 2.73 -1.97 10.86
N GLU A 58 3.19 -2.55 9.75
CA GLU A 58 2.36 -2.67 8.55
C GLU A 58 1.41 -3.85 8.73
N HIS A 59 0.28 -3.59 9.38
CA HIS A 59 -0.80 -4.54 9.48
C HIS A 59 -1.48 -4.65 8.11
N ASP A 60 -1.26 -5.77 7.41
CA ASP A 60 -1.94 -6.11 6.14
C ASP A 60 -3.46 -6.23 6.30
N GLU A 61 -3.94 -6.36 7.55
CA GLU A 61 -5.35 -6.45 7.89
C GLU A 61 -5.79 -5.33 8.86
N PRO A 62 -6.97 -4.71 8.63
CA PRO A 62 -7.51 -3.74 9.55
C PRO A 62 -7.89 -4.42 10.87
N VAL A 63 -7.65 -3.71 11.98
CA VAL A 63 -7.93 -4.17 13.35
C VAL A 63 -9.36 -4.74 13.51
N SER A 64 -10.35 -4.19 12.81
CA SER A 64 -11.72 -4.70 12.78
C SER A 64 -11.83 -6.14 12.26
N GLU A 65 -11.02 -6.52 11.28
CA GLU A 65 -11.01 -7.85 10.67
C GLU A 65 -10.27 -8.86 11.56
N GLU A 66 -9.20 -8.45 12.24
CA GLU A 66 -8.57 -9.23 13.30
C GLU A 66 -9.58 -9.54 14.43
N PHE A 67 -10.34 -8.53 14.87
CA PHE A 67 -11.40 -8.70 15.88
C PHE A 67 -12.52 -9.63 15.41
N ILE A 68 -12.96 -9.52 14.15
CA ILE A 68 -14.01 -10.39 13.57
C ILE A 68 -13.51 -11.83 13.48
N ARG A 69 -12.31 -12.09 12.92
CA ARG A 69 -11.73 -13.43 12.80
C ARG A 69 -11.58 -14.11 14.16
N LYS A 70 -11.05 -13.40 15.16
CA LYS A 70 -10.89 -13.93 16.52
C LYS A 70 -12.25 -14.23 17.17
N GLY A 71 -13.26 -13.43 16.86
CA GLY A 71 -14.65 -13.69 17.24
C GLY A 71 -15.23 -14.97 16.60
N GLU A 72 -14.97 -15.20 15.32
CA GLU A 72 -15.39 -16.41 14.59
C GLU A 72 -14.69 -17.67 15.11
N GLU A 73 -13.39 -17.63 15.38
CA GLU A 73 -12.63 -18.75 15.96
C GLU A 73 -13.17 -19.17 17.34
N GLY A 74 -13.50 -18.18 18.19
CA GLY A 74 -14.12 -18.41 19.49
C GLY A 74 -15.52 -19.02 19.39
N SER A 75 -16.26 -18.66 18.33
CA SER A 75 -17.61 -19.16 18.05
C SER A 75 -17.59 -20.62 17.60
N ALA A 76 -16.71 -20.97 16.67
CA ALA A 76 -16.54 -22.34 16.17
C ALA A 76 -16.05 -23.30 17.27
N THR A 77 -15.15 -22.83 18.14
CA THR A 77 -14.66 -23.61 19.30
C THR A 77 -15.79 -23.91 20.29
N ARG A 78 -16.61 -22.91 20.62
CA ARG A 78 -17.77 -23.09 21.51
C ARG A 78 -18.84 -24.01 20.92
N GLU A 79 -19.07 -23.97 19.61
CA GLU A 79 -20.00 -24.85 18.93
C GLU A 79 -19.54 -26.33 18.96
N THR A 80 -18.24 -26.56 18.78
CA THR A 80 -17.67 -27.92 18.88
C THR A 80 -17.80 -28.47 20.30
N ILE A 81 -17.51 -27.65 21.32
CA ILE A 81 -17.64 -28.02 22.73
C ILE A 81 -19.10 -28.31 23.12
N SER A 82 -20.06 -27.53 22.60
CA SER A 82 -21.48 -27.74 22.92
C SER A 82 -22.02 -29.06 22.34
N LYS A 83 -21.66 -29.39 21.10
CA LYS A 83 -22.00 -30.67 20.45
C LYS A 83 -21.36 -31.85 21.16
N LEU A 84 -20.12 -31.69 21.62
CA LEU A 84 -19.41 -32.71 22.39
C LEU A 84 -20.13 -32.99 23.72
N ASN A 85 -20.47 -31.95 24.47
CA ASN A 85 -21.19 -32.08 25.73
C ASN A 85 -22.57 -32.74 25.56
N ALA A 86 -23.28 -32.43 24.47
CA ALA A 86 -24.55 -33.07 24.14
C ALA A 86 -24.37 -34.58 23.88
N ARG A 87 -23.38 -34.97 23.07
CA ARG A 87 -23.06 -36.39 22.81
C ARG A 87 -22.62 -37.15 24.04
N VAL A 88 -21.79 -36.55 24.89
CA VAL A 88 -21.37 -37.17 26.16
C VAL A 88 -22.59 -37.44 27.05
N ARG A 89 -23.51 -36.48 27.17
CA ARG A 89 -24.76 -36.67 27.93
C ARG A 89 -25.64 -37.76 27.34
N GLU A 90 -25.74 -37.85 26.02
CA GLU A 90 -26.51 -38.89 25.34
C GLU A 90 -25.94 -40.29 25.59
N LEU A 91 -24.61 -40.43 25.55
CA LEU A 91 -23.92 -41.69 25.87
C LEU A 91 -24.10 -42.09 27.34
N LEU A 92 -24.03 -41.13 28.26
CA LEU A 92 -24.28 -41.38 29.68
C LEU A 92 -25.73 -41.85 29.92
N LYS A 93 -26.70 -41.24 29.22
CA LYS A 93 -28.11 -41.63 29.32
C LYS A 93 -28.34 -43.04 28.79
N ARG A 94 -27.73 -43.40 27.66
CA ARG A 94 -27.78 -44.75 27.07
C ARG A 94 -27.16 -45.82 27.96
N LYS A 95 -26.11 -45.49 28.72
CA LYS A 95 -25.45 -46.43 29.63
C LYS A 95 -26.26 -46.67 30.91
N ASN A 96 -27.06 -45.70 31.33
CA ASN A 96 -27.90 -45.78 32.55
C ASN A 96 -29.24 -46.53 32.33
N ASP A 97 -29.59 -46.81 31.07
CA ASP A 97 -30.82 -47.53 30.67
C ASP A 97 -30.56 -49.04 30.36
N ARG A 98 -29.38 -49.56 30.71
CA ARG A 98 -29.01 -50.99 30.66
C ARG A 98 -28.55 -51.45 32.04
#